data_AF-A0A7M7MZI1-F1
#
_entry.id   AF-A0A7M7MZI1-F1
#
_cell.length_a   1.000
_cell.length_b   1.000
_cell.length_c   1.000
_cell.angle_alpha   90.00
_cell.angle_beta   90.00
_cell.angle_gamma   90.00
#
_symmetry.space_group_name_H-M   'P 1'
#
loop_
_entity.id
_entity.type
_entity.pdbx_description
1 polymer ?
#
loop_
_entity_poly.entity_id
_entity_poly.type
_entity_poly.pdbx_seq_one_letter_code
_entity_poly.pdbx_strand_id
1 'polypeptide(L)'
;MMRDVGARLKHNTKNLHPINKAHLIEGTFLKKNYCHLYGKAQNLKRQLEKEFNDVLVDCDVVVMPTVPFTAPPMLERNASIKETIAFALNMDTNLTSGNLTGHPSITINARSLGGLPVGLLLTSKKFNELRLLQIAQAFENFINDSTQ
;
A
#
# COMPACT_ATOMS: atom_id res chain seq x y z
N MET A 1 -23.56 -14.67 -1.87
CA MET A 1 -22.17 -14.21 -1.65
C MET A 1 -22.09 -12.84 -0.96
N MET A 2 -22.34 -11.69 -1.60
CA MET A 2 -22.23 -10.37 -0.92
C MET A 2 -23.24 -10.16 0.24
N ARG A 3 -24.47 -10.69 0.11
CA ARG A 3 -25.47 -10.68 1.20
C ARG A 3 -25.05 -11.55 2.41
N ASP A 4 -24.39 -12.68 2.18
CA ASP A 4 -23.93 -13.59 3.24
C ASP A 4 -22.79 -13.00 4.06
N VAL A 5 -21.89 -12.26 3.41
CA VAL A 5 -20.82 -11.52 4.10
C VAL A 5 -21.41 -10.47 5.03
N GLY A 6 -22.40 -9.70 4.55
CA GLY A 6 -23.10 -8.70 5.38
C GLY A 6 -23.83 -9.32 6.58
N ALA A 7 -24.46 -10.49 6.41
CA ALA A 7 -25.12 -11.22 7.50
C ALA A 7 -24.10 -11.77 8.51
N ARG A 8 -23.00 -12.37 8.05
CA ARG A 8 -21.92 -12.90 8.91
C ARG A 8 -21.22 -11.81 9.71
N LEU A 9 -21.01 -10.63 9.11
CA LEU A 9 -20.42 -9.49 9.81
C LEU A 9 -21.31 -9.04 10.98
N LYS A 10 -22.65 -9.03 10.83
CA LYS A 10 -23.58 -8.66 11.92
C LYS A 10 -23.49 -9.60 13.13
N HIS A 11 -23.22 -10.88 12.91
CA HIS A 11 -23.15 -11.87 13.98
C HIS A 11 -21.75 -11.96 14.65
N ASN A 12 -20.68 -11.50 13.97
CA ASN A 12 -19.31 -11.69 14.44
C ASN A 12 -18.50 -10.38 14.59
N THR A 13 -19.15 -9.21 14.58
CA THR A 13 -18.46 -7.90 14.66
C THR A 13 -17.56 -7.77 15.88
N LYS A 14 -17.92 -8.42 17.00
CA LYS A 14 -17.15 -8.39 18.25
C LYS A 14 -15.74 -8.97 18.09
N ASN A 15 -15.54 -9.92 17.18
CA ASN A 15 -14.28 -10.62 16.99
C ASN A 15 -13.40 -10.02 15.88
N LEU A 16 -13.83 -8.93 15.23
CA LEU A 16 -13.00 -8.25 14.26
C LEU A 16 -11.77 -7.61 14.92
N HIS A 17 -10.62 -7.71 14.24
CA HIS A 17 -9.41 -7.00 14.62
C HIS A 17 -9.70 -5.49 14.76
N PRO A 18 -9.11 -4.78 15.75
CA PRO A 18 -9.42 -3.38 16.02
C PRO A 18 -9.39 -2.46 14.78
N ILE A 19 -8.41 -2.63 13.89
CA ILE A 19 -8.32 -1.84 12.64
C ILE A 19 -9.54 -1.98 11.73
N ASN A 20 -10.08 -3.19 11.58
CA ASN A 20 -11.23 -3.46 10.73
C ASN A 20 -12.48 -2.79 11.31
N LYS A 21 -12.63 -2.81 12.64
CA LYS A 21 -13.70 -2.07 13.33
C LYS A 21 -13.54 -0.57 13.11
N ALA A 22 -12.32 -0.04 13.23
CA ALA A 22 -12.03 1.37 13.03
C ALA A 22 -12.43 1.84 11.62
N HIS A 23 -12.00 1.13 10.57
CA HIS A 23 -12.39 1.45 9.18
C HIS A 23 -13.90 1.37 8.94
N LEU A 24 -14.60 0.39 9.50
CA LEU A 24 -16.06 0.27 9.35
C LEU A 24 -16.80 1.43 10.04
N ILE A 25 -16.36 1.80 11.25
CA ILE A 25 -16.94 2.92 12.00
C ILE A 25 -16.66 4.23 11.27
N GLU A 26 -15.41 4.48 10.89
CA GLU A 26 -14.98 5.69 10.18
C GLU A 26 -15.71 5.81 8.83
N GLY A 27 -15.72 4.75 8.02
CA GLY A 27 -16.40 4.75 6.73
C GLY A 27 -17.90 5.01 6.86
N THR A 28 -18.56 4.43 7.88
CA THR A 28 -19.99 4.67 8.15
C THR A 28 -20.23 6.11 8.62
N PHE A 29 -19.36 6.63 9.49
CA PHE A 29 -19.43 7.99 10.00
C PHE A 29 -19.23 9.03 8.89
N LEU A 30 -18.21 8.86 8.06
CA LEU A 30 -17.94 9.71 6.89
C LEU A 30 -19.09 9.65 5.89
N LYS A 31 -19.63 8.46 5.62
CA LYS A 31 -20.78 8.32 4.72
C LYS A 31 -22.01 9.06 5.23
N LYS A 32 -22.29 9.02 6.54
CA LYS A 32 -23.47 9.64 7.14
C LYS A 32 -23.35 11.17 7.25
N ASN A 33 -22.18 11.67 7.65
CA ASN A 33 -22.01 13.08 8.01
C ASN A 33 -21.24 13.90 6.96
N TYR A 34 -20.44 13.25 6.11
CA TYR A 34 -19.50 13.90 5.20
C TYR A 34 -19.44 13.21 3.83
N CYS A 35 -20.60 12.83 3.27
CA CYS A 35 -20.68 12.06 2.01
C CYS A 35 -19.93 12.70 0.82
N HIS A 36 -19.79 14.04 0.83
CA HIS A 36 -19.08 14.79 -0.20
C HIS A 36 -17.55 14.57 -0.20
N LEU A 37 -16.96 14.11 0.91
CA LEU A 37 -15.51 13.88 1.00
C LEU A 37 -15.05 12.76 0.07
N TYR A 38 -15.88 11.73 -0.14
CA TYR A 38 -15.56 10.68 -1.11
C TYR A 38 -15.46 11.23 -2.53
N GLY A 39 -16.38 12.11 -2.92
CA GLY A 39 -16.31 12.80 -4.23
C GLY A 39 -15.06 13.68 -4.36
N LYS A 40 -14.69 14.42 -3.30
CA LYS A 40 -13.44 15.20 -3.27
C LYS A 40 -12.20 14.29 -3.41
N ALA A 41 -12.17 13.16 -2.71
CA ALA A 41 -11.07 12.19 -2.81
C ALA A 41 -10.96 11.60 -4.22
N GLN A 42 -12.08 11.30 -4.89
CA GLN A 42 -12.07 10.86 -6.30
C GLN A 42 -11.55 11.95 -7.26
N ASN A 43 -11.79 13.23 -6.96
CA ASN A 43 -11.21 14.33 -7.73
C ASN A 43 -9.69 14.40 -7.56
N LEU A 44 -9.19 14.28 -6.32
CA LEU A 44 -7.75 14.27 -6.02
C LEU A 44 -7.05 13.05 -6.63
N LYS A 45 -7.71 11.88 -6.61
CA LYS A 45 -7.21 10.66 -7.26
C LYS A 45 -6.87 10.89 -8.74
N ARG A 46 -7.70 11.66 -9.46
CA ARG A 46 -7.46 12.00 -10.87
C ARG A 46 -6.26 12.94 -11.06
N GLN A 47 -6.04 13.85 -10.11
CA GLN A 47 -4.85 14.71 -10.12
C GLN A 47 -3.58 13.89 -9.89
N LEU A 48 -3.59 13.01 -8.88
CA LEU A 48 -2.46 12.11 -8.61
C LEU A 48 -2.16 11.20 -9.81
N GLU A 49 -3.20 10.66 -10.46
CA GLU A 49 -3.03 9.85 -11.67
C GLU A 49 -2.37 10.64 -12.80
N LYS A 50 -2.77 11.91 -13.00
CA LYS A 50 -2.15 12.80 -13.98
C LYS A 50 -0.68 13.03 -13.66
N GLU A 51 -0.33 13.33 -12.41
CA GLU A 51 1.05 13.57 -12.00
C GLU A 51 1.96 12.36 -12.24
N PHE A 52 1.48 11.15 -11.92
CA PHE A 52 2.22 9.92 -12.26
C PHE A 52 2.40 9.75 -13.77
N ASN A 53 1.34 9.98 -14.55
CA ASN A 53 1.42 9.89 -16.01
C ASN A 53 2.42 10.89 -16.58
N ASP A 54 2.43 12.13 -16.08
CA ASP A 54 3.34 13.19 -16.51
C ASP A 54 4.80 12.81 -16.22
N VAL A 55 5.11 12.36 -15.00
CA VAL A 55 6.47 11.93 -14.61
C VAL A 55 6.93 10.74 -15.45
N LEU A 56 6.05 9.78 -15.70
CA LEU A 56 6.35 8.60 -16.49
C LEU A 56 6.53 8.94 -17.99
N VAL A 57 6.22 10.14 -18.47
CA VAL A 57 6.59 10.53 -19.86
C VAL A 57 8.10 10.42 -20.04
N ASP A 58 8.86 10.88 -19.05
CA ASP A 58 10.31 11.02 -19.13
C ASP A 58 11.09 9.81 -18.60
N CYS A 59 10.41 8.84 -17.97
CA CYS A 59 11.04 7.64 -17.41
C CYS A 59 10.20 6.36 -17.61
N ASP A 60 10.87 5.20 -17.63
CA ASP A 60 10.21 3.90 -17.73
C ASP A 60 9.52 3.49 -16.41
N VAL A 61 10.14 3.83 -15.28
CA VAL A 61 9.68 3.50 -13.93
C VAL A 61 10.03 4.62 -12.95
N VAL A 62 9.15 4.85 -11.98
CA VAL A 62 9.43 5.61 -10.76
C VAL A 62 9.90 4.64 -9.68
N VAL A 63 10.98 5.01 -8.99
CA VAL A 63 11.64 4.18 -7.99
C VAL A 63 11.58 4.87 -6.62
N MET A 64 11.18 4.13 -5.59
CA MET A 64 11.13 4.61 -4.21
C MET A 64 11.33 3.45 -3.22
N PRO A 65 11.71 3.69 -1.95
CA PRO A 65 11.64 2.66 -0.93
C PRO A 65 10.21 2.11 -0.79
N THR A 66 10.03 0.81 -0.61
CA THR A 66 8.68 0.24 -0.44
C THR A 66 8.04 0.73 0.86
N VAL A 67 8.82 0.72 1.94
CA VAL A 67 8.46 1.25 3.27
C VAL A 67 9.68 1.93 3.88
N PRO A 68 9.52 2.92 4.79
CA PRO A 68 10.63 3.72 5.30
C PRO A 68 11.40 3.06 6.46
N PHE A 69 11.11 1.81 6.81
CA PHE A 69 11.74 1.08 7.92
C PHE A 69 11.88 -0.42 7.61
N THR A 70 12.82 -1.09 8.29
CA THR A 70 12.89 -2.55 8.34
C THR A 70 11.82 -3.12 9.27
N ALA A 71 11.56 -4.43 9.18
CA ALA A 71 10.51 -5.09 9.95
C ALA A 71 10.61 -4.76 11.46
N PRO A 72 9.60 -4.06 12.03
CA PRO A 72 9.60 -3.75 13.46
C PRO A 72 9.32 -5.02 14.28
N PRO A 73 9.70 -5.04 15.57
CA PRO A 73 9.33 -6.14 16.46
C PRO A 73 7.81 -6.26 16.58
N MET A 74 7.33 -7.48 16.84
CA MET A 74 5.92 -7.72 17.04
C MET A 74 5.42 -6.99 18.28
N LEU A 75 4.21 -6.45 18.22
CA LEU A 75 3.56 -5.87 19.39
C LEU A 75 3.32 -6.91 20.48
N GLU A 76 3.38 -6.44 21.73
CA GLU A 76 2.96 -7.23 22.88
C GLU A 76 1.48 -7.61 22.78
N ARG A 77 1.11 -8.78 23.30
CA ARG A 77 -0.27 -9.30 23.21
C ARG A 77 -1.30 -8.41 23.91
N ASN A 78 -0.87 -7.62 24.89
CA ASN A 78 -1.70 -6.69 25.65
C ASN A 78 -1.55 -5.23 25.18
N ALA A 79 -0.96 -5.00 23.99
CA ALA A 79 -0.87 -3.68 23.40
C ALA A 79 -2.26 -3.02 23.35
N SER A 80 -2.28 -1.70 23.59
CA SER A 80 -3.52 -0.94 23.55
C SER A 80 -4.12 -0.95 22.13
N ILE A 81 -5.42 -0.66 22.04
CA ILE A 81 -6.11 -0.51 20.77
C ILE A 81 -5.44 0.59 19.91
N LYS A 82 -4.97 1.67 20.54
CA LYS A 82 -4.29 2.77 19.86
C LYS A 82 -2.97 2.32 19.23
N GLU A 83 -2.14 1.61 19.98
CA GLU A 83 -0.87 1.05 19.48
C GLU A 83 -1.11 0.03 18.36
N THR A 84 -2.10 -0.84 18.54
CA THR A 84 -2.50 -1.83 17.53
C THR A 84 -2.88 -1.18 16.21
N ILE A 85 -3.69 -0.11 16.24
CA ILE A 85 -4.12 0.63 15.05
C ILE A 85 -2.95 1.38 14.42
N ALA A 86 -2.14 2.07 15.22
CA ALA A 86 -0.99 2.83 14.72
C ALA A 86 0.05 1.91 14.04
N PHE A 87 0.32 0.76 14.63
CA PHE A 87 1.22 -0.24 14.05
C PHE A 87 0.68 -0.82 12.74
N ALA A 88 -0.63 -1.02 12.63
CA ALA A 88 -1.25 -1.55 11.41
C ALA A 88 -1.26 -0.57 10.22
N LEU A 89 -1.11 0.74 10.45
CA LEU A 89 -1.21 1.79 9.43
C LEU A 89 0.13 2.46 9.08
N ASN A 90 1.24 1.96 9.63
CA ASN A 90 2.54 2.64 9.50
C ASN A 90 3.24 2.40 8.14
N MET A 91 2.75 1.51 7.28
CA MET A 91 3.43 1.07 6.04
C MET A 91 3.01 1.81 4.76
N ASP A 92 1.94 2.62 4.80
CA ASP A 92 1.12 2.86 3.60
C ASP A 92 1.54 4.01 2.68
N THR A 93 2.51 4.85 3.04
CA THR A 93 2.77 6.12 2.33
C THR A 93 3.10 5.94 0.84
N ASN A 94 4.05 5.07 0.51
CA ASN A 94 4.47 4.87 -0.88
C ASN A 94 3.57 3.88 -1.63
N LEU A 95 3.14 2.82 -0.94
CA LEU A 95 2.34 1.72 -1.50
C LEU A 95 0.97 2.18 -2.01
N THR A 96 0.32 3.09 -1.28
CA THR A 96 -1.06 3.52 -1.58
C THR A 96 -1.17 4.25 -2.93
N SER A 97 -0.10 4.88 -3.40
CA SER A 97 -0.09 5.65 -4.65
C SER A 97 -0.45 4.79 -5.87
N GLY A 98 0.17 3.61 -6.01
CA GLY A 98 -0.14 2.63 -7.07
C GLY A 98 -1.55 2.08 -6.95
N ASN A 99 -2.00 1.75 -5.73
CA ASN A 99 -3.37 1.27 -5.49
C ASN A 99 -4.44 2.30 -5.89
N LEU A 100 -4.19 3.59 -5.60
CA LEU A 100 -5.12 4.66 -5.94
C LEU A 100 -5.09 4.94 -7.43
N THR A 101 -3.92 5.13 -8.02
CA THR A 101 -3.83 5.55 -9.42
C THR A 101 -4.06 4.41 -10.41
N GLY A 102 -3.89 3.15 -9.99
CA GLY A 102 -3.98 1.97 -10.83
C GLY A 102 -2.73 1.73 -11.69
N HIS A 103 -1.61 2.36 -11.37
CA HIS A 103 -0.33 2.04 -12.00
C HIS A 103 0.19 0.70 -11.48
N PRO A 104 0.76 -0.15 -12.34
CA PRO A 104 1.39 -1.37 -11.90
C PRO A 104 2.64 -1.05 -11.09
N SER A 105 2.76 -1.70 -9.93
CA SER A 105 3.90 -1.55 -9.03
C SER A 105 4.39 -2.91 -8.56
N ILE A 106 5.70 -3.08 -8.46
CA ILE A 106 6.37 -4.29 -7.94
C ILE A 106 7.42 -3.91 -6.91
N THR A 107 7.55 -4.72 -5.86
CA THR A 107 8.65 -4.59 -4.89
C THR A 107 9.67 -5.69 -5.14
N ILE A 108 10.93 -5.30 -5.21
CA ILE A 108 12.08 -6.22 -5.22
C ILE A 108 12.94 -6.01 -3.97
N ASN A 109 13.70 -7.02 -3.57
CA ASN A 109 14.65 -6.88 -2.46
C ASN A 109 15.86 -6.07 -2.92
N ALA A 110 16.11 -4.92 -2.29
CA ALA A 110 17.26 -4.08 -2.61
C ALA A 110 18.53 -4.59 -1.92
N ARG A 111 18.43 -4.86 -0.61
CA ARG A 111 19.53 -5.30 0.27
C ARG A 111 18.96 -5.64 1.65
N SER A 112 19.71 -6.39 2.46
CA SER A 112 19.45 -6.55 3.89
C SER A 112 20.19 -5.52 4.74
N LEU A 113 19.48 -4.84 5.65
CA LEU A 113 20.05 -3.97 6.67
C LEU A 113 19.87 -4.62 8.04
N GLY A 114 20.97 -4.94 8.74
CA GLY A 114 20.91 -5.62 10.04
C GLY A 114 20.23 -7.01 9.99
N GLY A 115 20.37 -7.72 8.87
CA GLY A 115 19.72 -9.03 8.65
C GLY A 115 18.25 -8.95 8.24
N LEU A 116 17.67 -7.76 8.11
CA LEU A 116 16.28 -7.55 7.69
C LEU A 116 16.21 -7.03 6.25
N PRO A 117 15.31 -7.55 5.40
CA PRO A 117 15.21 -7.12 4.01
C PRO A 117 14.67 -5.69 3.88
N VAL A 118 15.21 -4.95 2.91
CA VAL A 118 14.77 -3.60 2.52
C VAL A 118 14.26 -3.66 1.08
N GLY A 119 13.01 -3.24 0.87
CA GLY A 119 12.34 -3.29 -0.43
C GLY A 119 12.53 -2.02 -1.27
N LEU A 120 12.68 -2.22 -2.59
CA LEU A 120 12.63 -1.18 -3.61
C LEU A 120 11.32 -1.32 -4.39
N LEU A 121 10.48 -0.29 -4.37
CA LEU A 121 9.23 -0.20 -5.11
C LEU A 121 9.48 0.43 -6.48
N LEU A 122 9.14 -0.31 -7.53
CA LEU A 122 9.17 0.13 -8.92
C LEU A 122 7.73 0.29 -9.40
N THR A 123 7.39 1.46 -9.95
CA THR A 123 6.05 1.74 -10.50
C THR A 123 6.16 2.18 -11.95
N SER A 124 5.44 1.55 -12.87
CA SER A 124 5.49 1.88 -14.30
C SER A 124 4.18 2.46 -14.83
N LYS A 125 4.16 2.78 -16.13
CA LYS A 125 2.94 3.15 -16.87
C LYS A 125 1.89 2.04 -16.78
N LYS A 126 0.62 2.46 -16.81
CA LYS A 126 -0.51 1.52 -16.91
C LYS A 126 -0.33 0.59 -18.10
N PHE A 127 -0.65 -0.69 -17.89
CA PHE A 127 -0.57 -1.75 -18.91
C PHE A 127 0.86 -2.04 -19.42
N ASN A 128 1.88 -1.65 -18.66
CA ASN A 128 3.29 -1.89 -18.98
C ASN A 128 3.94 -2.90 -18.02
N GLU A 129 3.19 -3.90 -17.57
CA GLU A 129 3.61 -4.90 -16.59
C GLU A 129 4.78 -5.75 -17.11
N LEU A 130 4.78 -6.10 -18.40
CA LEU A 130 5.87 -6.89 -18.99
C LEU A 130 7.21 -6.14 -18.89
N ARG A 131 7.23 -4.85 -19.24
CA ARG A 131 8.44 -4.01 -19.13
C ARG A 131 8.85 -3.84 -17.67
N LEU A 132 7.88 -3.65 -16.77
CA LEU A 132 8.15 -3.56 -15.34
C LEU A 132 8.83 -4.82 -14.79
N LEU A 133 8.35 -6.01 -15.17
CA LEU A 133 8.96 -7.28 -14.79
C LEU A 133 10.37 -7.45 -15.36
N GLN A 134 10.60 -7.04 -16.61
CA GLN A 134 11.94 -7.05 -17.21
C GLN A 134 12.92 -6.15 -16.46
N ILE A 135 12.48 -4.93 -16.09
CA ILE A 135 13.29 -3.99 -15.31
C ILE A 135 13.56 -4.57 -13.91
N ALA A 136 12.56 -5.13 -13.25
CA ALA A 136 12.71 -5.77 -11.95
C ALA A 136 13.74 -6.91 -11.99
N GLN A 137 13.67 -7.78 -13.00
CA GLN A 137 14.64 -8.87 -13.19
C GLN A 137 16.06 -8.33 -13.42
N ALA A 138 16.21 -7.28 -14.23
CA ALA A 138 17.51 -6.68 -14.49
C ALA A 138 18.13 -6.07 -13.21
N PHE A 139 17.32 -5.39 -12.39
CA PHE A 139 17.75 -4.88 -11.09
C PHE A 139 18.14 -6.01 -10.13
N GLU A 140 17.35 -7.08 -10.06
CA GLU A 140 17.65 -8.23 -9.20
C GLU A 140 18.99 -8.88 -9.59
N ASN A 141 19.24 -9.09 -10.88
CA ASN A 141 20.51 -9.63 -11.38
C ASN A 141 21.68 -8.70 -11.02
N PHE A 142 21.54 -7.39 -11.25
CA PHE A 142 22.57 -6.40 -10.91
C PHE A 142 22.91 -6.39 -9.41
N ILE A 143 21.88 -6.46 -8.55
CA ILE A 143 22.08 -6.51 -7.10
C ILE A 143 22.82 -7.79 -6.71
N ASN A 144 22.42 -8.94 -7.25
CA ASN A 144 23.06 -10.23 -6.96
C ASN A 144 24.54 -10.24 -7.39
N ASP A 145 24.85 -9.69 -8.56
CA ASP A 145 26.23 -9.60 -9.07
C ASP A 145 27.10 -8.67 -8.23
N SER A 146 26.53 -7.57 -7.71
CA SER A 146 27.24 -6.61 -6.86
C SER A 146 27.43 -7.04 -5.39
N THR A 147 26.82 -8.16 -5.00
CA THR A 147 26.89 -8.71 -3.63
C THR A 147 27.78 -9.97 -3.56
N GLN A 148 28.36 -10.40 -4.69
CA GLN A 148 29.50 -11.32 -4.76
C GLN A 148 30.82 -10.54 -4.65
#